data_AF-A0A2I2FM60-F1
#
_entry.id   AF-A0A2I2FM60-F1
#
_cell.length_a   1.000
_cell.length_b   1.000
_cell.length_c   1.000
_cell.angle_alpha   90.00
_cell.angle_beta   90.00
_cell.angle_gamma   90.00
#
_symmetry.space_group_name_H-M   'P 1'
#
loop_
_entity.id
_entity.type
_entity.pdbx_description
1 polymer ?
#
loop_
_entity_poly.entity_id
_entity_poly.type
_entity_poly.pdbx_seq_one_letter_code
_entity_poly.pdbx_strand_id
1 'polypeptide(L)'
;MRFFKGLSCVLGLAGLASAKTGWKLDKSCKTDDLGTTISEALLSAFNMAKDELDAINKVLNNEDLGDNGDNIRDVLKWMFMKDGEEPNQERLGLLQRNLGTLVAANEDVKDEEPDPQTIIVYCDFSRFESRSDNKWYDKDIGEVLEKGESFKSCESAGPTVAYTLVSGRTKPSQVQLCPWFIDWMRKDEIAGIRKLPKKSRVYDKLSTGLVKMDTLLSPIDVLSNLDKVILHELTHTRNGGESKDVDDSNLLTVRYAWKRCRKLAKEGPTQITRQAQNNADSIALAGSGMDYRSPFT
;
A
#
# COMPACT_ATOMS: atom_id res chain seq x y z
N MET A 1 35.88 64.89 -2.48
CA MET A 1 35.97 63.57 -1.82
C MET A 1 34.65 63.26 -1.13
N ARG A 2 33.92 62.24 -1.61
CA ARG A 2 33.04 61.31 -0.86
C ARG A 2 32.19 60.55 -1.88
N PHE A 3 32.70 59.40 -2.31
CA PHE A 3 31.98 58.41 -3.11
C PHE A 3 31.18 57.52 -2.15
N PHE A 4 29.85 57.56 -2.25
CA PHE A 4 28.98 56.57 -1.61
C PHE A 4 29.03 55.28 -2.43
N LYS A 5 29.69 54.24 -1.90
CA LYS A 5 29.54 52.87 -2.39
C LYS A 5 28.23 52.30 -1.83
N GLY A 6 27.20 52.25 -2.66
CA GLY A 6 25.97 51.52 -2.37
C GLY A 6 26.25 50.02 -2.42
N LEU A 7 26.15 49.36 -1.28
CA LEU A 7 26.26 47.93 -1.10
C LEU A 7 24.94 47.29 -1.57
N SER A 8 24.90 46.71 -2.77
CA SER A 8 23.78 45.84 -3.18
C SER A 8 23.85 44.54 -2.37
N CYS A 9 23.01 44.44 -1.34
CA CYS A 9 22.67 43.16 -0.73
C CYS A 9 21.89 42.33 -1.73
N VAL A 10 22.60 41.48 -2.49
CA VAL A 10 21.98 40.34 -3.17
C VAL A 10 21.63 39.34 -2.07
N LEU A 11 20.42 39.48 -1.52
CA LEU A 11 19.77 38.42 -0.74
C LEU A 11 19.55 37.25 -1.71
N GLY A 12 20.49 36.32 -1.70
CA GLY A 12 20.31 35.01 -2.31
C GLY A 12 19.14 34.34 -1.60
N LEU A 13 17.97 34.37 -2.22
CA LEU A 13 16.89 33.42 -1.97
C LEU A 13 17.44 32.05 -2.32
N ALA A 14 18.18 31.45 -1.38
CA ALA A 14 18.41 30.02 -1.37
C ALA A 14 17.01 29.41 -1.30
N GLY A 15 16.51 28.96 -2.45
CA GLY A 15 15.26 28.24 -2.55
C GLY A 15 15.31 27.12 -1.53
N LEU A 16 14.42 27.18 -0.54
CA LEU A 16 14.12 26.04 0.30
C LEU A 16 13.70 24.95 -0.66
N ALA A 17 14.60 24.01 -0.95
CA ALA A 17 14.26 22.80 -1.66
C ALA A 17 13.16 22.15 -0.83
N SER A 18 11.91 22.26 -1.29
CA SER A 18 10.79 21.57 -0.68
C SER A 18 11.16 20.10 -0.70
N ALA A 19 11.24 19.47 0.48
CA ALA A 19 11.39 18.03 0.56
C ALA A 19 10.24 17.42 -0.25
N LYS A 20 10.57 16.78 -1.35
CA LYS A 20 9.57 16.25 -2.29
C LYS A 20 9.11 14.91 -1.75
N THR A 21 7.86 14.87 -1.34
CA THR A 21 7.19 13.64 -0.91
C THR A 21 6.66 12.95 -2.16
N GLY A 22 6.94 11.67 -2.35
CA GLY A 22 6.57 10.98 -3.58
C GLY A 22 6.83 9.48 -3.56
N TRP A 23 6.60 8.84 -4.68
CA TRP A 23 6.95 7.45 -4.93
C TRP A 23 7.80 7.32 -6.18
N LYS A 24 8.57 6.22 -6.26
CA LYS A 24 9.28 5.83 -7.49
C LYS A 24 9.36 4.33 -7.62
N LEU A 25 9.38 3.86 -8.87
CA LEU A 25 9.72 2.48 -9.18
C LEU A 25 11.23 2.29 -9.25
N ASP A 26 11.72 1.24 -8.61
CA ASP A 26 13.05 0.73 -8.84
C ASP A 26 13.19 0.14 -10.27
N LYS A 27 14.43 0.06 -10.77
CA LYS A 27 14.74 -0.53 -12.08
C LYS A 27 14.21 -1.95 -12.25
N SER A 28 14.10 -2.72 -11.17
CA SER A 28 13.52 -4.08 -11.17
C SER A 28 12.07 -4.11 -11.67
N CYS A 29 11.35 -3.00 -11.55
CA CYS A 29 9.97 -2.88 -12.01
C CYS A 29 9.86 -2.29 -13.43
N LYS A 30 10.93 -1.71 -13.99
CA LYS A 30 10.90 -0.89 -15.22
C LYS A 30 10.98 -1.67 -16.55
N THR A 31 10.37 -2.84 -16.65
CA THR A 31 10.07 -3.43 -17.97
C THR A 31 8.77 -2.83 -18.49
N ASP A 32 8.69 -2.43 -19.76
CA ASP A 32 7.59 -1.59 -20.29
C ASP A 32 6.18 -1.98 -19.81
N ASP A 33 5.79 -3.26 -19.93
CA ASP A 33 4.45 -3.70 -19.52
C ASP A 33 4.27 -3.75 -17.99
N LEU A 34 5.22 -4.32 -17.25
CA LEU A 34 5.13 -4.44 -15.79
C LEU A 34 5.16 -3.07 -15.10
N GLY A 35 6.06 -2.19 -15.53
CA GLY A 35 6.21 -0.87 -14.95
C GLY A 35 4.94 -0.05 -15.10
N THR A 36 4.28 -0.17 -16.25
CA THR A 36 2.98 0.44 -16.51
C THR A 36 1.91 -0.12 -15.57
N THR A 37 1.75 -1.44 -15.50
CA THR A 37 0.77 -2.09 -14.61
C THR A 37 0.95 -1.71 -13.14
N ILE A 38 2.19 -1.70 -12.64
CA ILE A 38 2.46 -1.34 -11.25
C ILE A 38 2.20 0.16 -11.01
N SER A 39 2.56 1.02 -11.95
CA SER A 39 2.28 2.46 -11.85
C SER A 39 0.78 2.73 -11.81
N GLU A 40 0.00 2.07 -12.67
CA GLU A 40 -1.46 2.17 -12.68
C GLU A 40 -2.07 1.68 -11.36
N ALA A 41 -1.58 0.55 -10.83
CA ALA A 41 -2.05 0.02 -9.56
C ALA A 41 -1.66 0.91 -8.35
N LEU A 42 -0.48 1.55 -8.39
CA LEU A 42 -0.08 2.58 -7.41
C LEU A 42 -1.02 3.78 -7.46
N LEU A 43 -1.29 4.31 -8.66
CA LEU A 43 -2.21 5.45 -8.83
C LEU A 43 -3.62 5.10 -8.36
N SER A 44 -4.11 3.89 -8.67
CA SER A 44 -5.37 3.37 -8.15
C SER A 44 -5.37 3.27 -6.62
N ALA A 45 -4.31 2.75 -6.01
CA ALA A 45 -4.16 2.70 -4.56
C ALA A 45 -4.19 4.10 -3.89
N PHE A 46 -3.53 5.10 -4.49
CA PHE A 46 -3.59 6.49 -4.01
C PHE A 46 -4.99 7.09 -4.18
N ASN A 47 -5.70 6.77 -5.27
CA ASN A 47 -7.08 7.19 -5.46
C ASN A 47 -8.01 6.56 -4.41
N MET A 48 -7.85 5.26 -4.12
CA MET A 48 -8.56 4.59 -3.03
C MET A 48 -8.33 5.28 -1.68
N ALA A 49 -7.07 5.61 -1.35
CA ALA A 49 -6.73 6.35 -0.13
C ALA A 49 -7.35 7.75 -0.09
N LYS A 50 -7.39 8.45 -1.24
CA LYS A 50 -8.00 9.77 -1.38
C LYS A 50 -9.51 9.72 -1.22
N ASP A 51 -10.19 8.76 -1.85
CA ASP A 51 -11.64 8.59 -1.76
C ASP A 51 -12.07 8.23 -0.34
N GLU A 52 -11.27 7.42 0.36
CA GLU A 52 -11.46 7.14 1.78
C GLU A 52 -11.26 8.41 2.63
N LEU A 53 -10.21 9.18 2.40
CA LEU A 53 -9.97 10.47 3.09
C LEU A 53 -11.11 11.47 2.86
N ASP A 54 -11.58 11.61 1.63
CA ASP A 54 -12.69 12.50 1.27
C ASP A 54 -13.98 12.06 1.95
N ALA A 55 -14.27 10.75 1.98
CA ALA A 55 -15.42 10.20 2.71
C ALA A 55 -15.33 10.48 4.22
N ILE A 56 -14.15 10.30 4.82
CA ILE A 56 -13.90 10.60 6.24
C ILE A 56 -14.14 12.09 6.51
N ASN A 57 -13.56 12.98 5.71
CA ASN A 57 -13.73 14.43 5.87
C ASN A 57 -15.21 14.82 5.82
N LYS A 58 -15.93 14.32 4.81
CA LYS A 58 -17.35 14.60 4.65
C LYS A 58 -18.18 14.11 5.82
N VAL A 59 -17.98 12.88 6.29
CA VAL A 59 -18.74 12.36 7.44
C VAL A 59 -18.46 13.16 8.71
N LEU A 60 -17.19 13.49 8.97
CA LEU A 60 -16.80 14.24 10.17
C LEU A 60 -17.35 15.68 10.17
N ASN A 61 -17.54 16.26 8.99
CA ASN A 61 -18.11 17.60 8.82
C ASN A 61 -19.64 17.61 8.60
N ASN A 62 -20.30 16.43 8.63
CA ASN A 62 -21.72 16.26 8.29
C ASN A 62 -22.08 16.78 6.88
N GLU A 63 -21.18 16.62 5.92
CA GLU A 63 -21.39 16.96 4.52
C GLU A 63 -22.06 15.81 3.74
N ASP A 64 -22.62 16.14 2.58
CA ASP A 64 -23.25 15.16 1.68
C ASP A 64 -22.21 14.22 1.04
N LEU A 65 -22.45 12.92 1.19
CA LEU A 65 -21.65 11.85 0.60
C LEU A 65 -22.10 11.49 -0.82
N GLY A 66 -23.18 12.11 -1.33
CA GLY A 66 -23.76 11.87 -2.64
C GLY A 66 -24.64 10.63 -2.70
N ASP A 67 -24.98 10.19 -3.91
CA ASP A 67 -25.99 9.16 -4.18
C ASP A 67 -25.73 7.80 -3.48
N ASN A 68 -24.48 7.50 -3.13
CA ASN A 68 -24.08 6.28 -2.42
C ASN A 68 -23.75 6.51 -0.94
N GLY A 69 -24.19 7.62 -0.36
CA GLY A 69 -23.79 8.07 0.96
C GLY A 69 -23.98 7.05 2.08
N ASP A 70 -25.09 6.33 2.08
CA ASP A 70 -25.37 5.30 3.08
C ASP A 70 -24.39 4.13 3.01
N ASN A 71 -24.06 3.66 1.80
CA ASN A 71 -23.08 2.58 1.60
C ASN A 71 -21.68 3.00 2.08
N ILE A 72 -21.30 4.24 1.78
CA ILE A 72 -20.00 4.81 2.19
C ILE A 72 -19.91 4.88 3.71
N ARG A 73 -20.96 5.42 4.34
CA ARG A 73 -21.06 5.49 5.79
C ARG A 73 -21.02 4.10 6.41
N ASP A 74 -21.70 3.13 5.82
CA ASP A 74 -21.70 1.75 6.28
C ASP A 74 -20.33 1.08 6.18
N VAL A 75 -19.58 1.30 5.08
CA VAL A 75 -18.19 0.82 4.98
C VAL A 75 -17.32 1.39 6.10
N LEU A 76 -17.39 2.71 6.36
CA LEU A 76 -16.65 3.33 7.46
C LEU A 76 -17.08 2.76 8.82
N LYS A 77 -18.38 2.53 9.03
CA LYS A 77 -18.90 1.91 10.25
C LYS A 77 -18.41 0.49 10.41
N TRP A 78 -18.44 -0.31 9.34
CA TRP A 78 -17.99 -1.69 9.35
C TRP A 78 -16.49 -1.81 9.61
N MET A 79 -15.67 -0.92 9.04
CA MET A 79 -14.21 -1.00 9.15
C MET A 79 -13.64 -0.37 10.41
N PHE A 80 -14.30 0.63 11.01
CA PHE A 80 -13.68 1.43 12.07
C PHE A 80 -14.54 1.66 13.33
N MET A 81 -15.84 1.33 13.31
CA MET A 81 -16.76 1.64 14.41
C MET A 81 -17.23 0.40 15.18
N LYS A 82 -17.57 0.60 16.46
CA LYS A 82 -18.34 -0.40 17.21
C LYS A 82 -19.76 -0.55 16.64
N ASP A 83 -20.42 -1.66 16.97
CA ASP A 83 -21.84 -1.83 16.63
C ASP A 83 -22.66 -0.68 17.26
N GLY A 84 -23.42 0.05 16.43
CA GLY A 84 -24.23 1.20 16.85
C GLY A 84 -23.48 2.54 16.98
N GLU A 85 -22.15 2.57 16.78
CA GLU A 85 -21.37 3.81 16.79
C GLU A 85 -21.40 4.48 15.41
N GLU A 86 -21.55 5.81 15.40
CA GLU A 86 -21.42 6.64 14.20
C GLU A 86 -19.98 7.10 13.99
N PRO A 87 -19.53 7.30 12.75
CA PRO A 87 -18.17 7.77 12.50
C PRO A 87 -17.92 9.13 13.15
N ASN A 88 -16.78 9.23 13.84
CA ASN A 88 -16.46 10.37 14.69
C ASN A 88 -14.94 10.64 14.75
N GLN A 89 -14.57 11.83 15.25
CA GLN A 89 -13.18 12.29 15.27
C GLN A 89 -12.27 11.42 16.13
N GLU A 90 -12.78 10.85 17.23
CA GLU A 90 -12.01 9.99 18.12
C GLU A 90 -11.52 8.74 17.37
N ARG A 91 -12.39 8.15 16.54
CA ARG A 91 -12.07 6.96 15.75
C ARG A 91 -11.26 7.24 14.50
N LEU A 92 -11.63 8.28 13.75
CA LEU A 92 -11.10 8.52 12.42
C LEU A 92 -9.97 9.55 12.38
N GLY A 93 -9.75 10.33 13.44
CA GLY A 93 -8.80 11.43 13.39
C GLY A 93 -7.35 11.02 13.14
N LEU A 94 -6.92 9.83 13.60
CA LEU A 94 -5.60 9.29 13.26
C LEU A 94 -5.54 8.88 11.79
N LEU A 95 -6.53 8.11 11.33
CA LEU A 95 -6.62 7.65 9.96
C LEU A 95 -6.66 8.81 8.95
N GLN A 96 -7.46 9.83 9.23
CA GLN A 96 -7.57 11.07 8.45
C GLN A 96 -6.20 11.73 8.24
N ARG A 97 -5.38 11.85 9.31
CA ARG A 97 -4.03 12.44 9.22
C ARG A 97 -3.07 11.57 8.42
N ASN A 98 -3.13 10.25 8.65
CA ASN A 98 -2.26 9.30 7.97
C ASN A 98 -2.57 9.24 6.47
N LEU A 99 -3.84 9.11 6.10
CA LEU A 99 -4.28 9.16 4.69
C LEU A 99 -3.93 10.49 4.04
N GLY A 100 -4.09 11.63 4.74
CA GLY A 100 -3.67 12.93 4.22
C GLY A 100 -2.18 13.00 3.88
N THR A 101 -1.33 12.38 4.72
CA THR A 101 0.12 12.30 4.47
C THR A 101 0.44 11.35 3.33
N LEU A 102 -0.26 10.22 3.24
CA LEU A 102 -0.09 9.25 2.15
C LEU A 102 -0.51 9.84 0.80
N VAL A 103 -1.67 10.49 0.72
CA VAL A 103 -2.18 11.12 -0.50
C VAL A 103 -1.24 12.24 -0.98
N ALA A 104 -0.60 12.97 -0.06
CA ALA A 104 0.42 13.95 -0.40
C ALA A 104 1.68 13.35 -1.04
N ALA A 105 1.89 12.03 -0.92
CA ALA A 105 2.96 11.29 -1.58
C ALA A 105 2.60 10.79 -2.99
N ASN A 106 1.44 11.16 -3.55
CA ASN A 106 1.01 10.76 -4.91
C ASN A 106 1.70 11.58 -6.03
N GLU A 107 3.02 11.74 -5.94
CA GLU A 107 3.86 12.32 -6.99
C GLU A 107 4.91 11.30 -7.39
N ASP A 108 5.00 11.01 -8.70
CA ASP A 108 6.05 10.15 -9.26
C ASP A 108 7.35 10.95 -9.39
N VAL A 109 8.28 10.75 -8.46
CA VAL A 109 9.56 11.49 -8.37
C VAL A 109 10.65 10.84 -9.24
N LYS A 110 10.34 10.64 -10.53
CA LYS A 110 11.23 10.02 -11.52
C LYS A 110 12.63 10.64 -11.48
N ASP A 111 13.65 9.78 -11.48
CA ASP A 111 15.07 10.15 -11.54
C ASP A 111 15.57 11.01 -10.35
N GLU A 112 14.69 11.19 -9.36
CA GLU A 112 14.86 11.66 -7.99
C GLU A 112 15.92 10.89 -7.18
N GLU A 113 16.86 11.54 -6.48
CA GLU A 113 17.52 10.88 -5.34
C GLU A 113 16.49 10.72 -4.21
N PRO A 114 16.20 9.49 -3.75
CA PRO A 114 15.13 9.26 -2.78
C PRO A 114 15.48 9.88 -1.43
N ASP A 115 14.55 10.67 -0.89
CA ASP A 115 14.63 11.24 0.44
C ASP A 115 13.91 10.35 1.47
N PRO A 116 13.94 10.70 2.78
CA PRO A 116 13.28 9.89 3.80
C PRO A 116 11.74 9.79 3.72
N GLN A 117 11.10 10.62 2.89
CA GLN A 117 9.66 10.61 2.62
C GLN A 117 9.30 9.96 1.29
N THR A 118 10.32 9.55 0.52
CA THR A 118 10.14 8.82 -0.72
C THR A 118 9.76 7.37 -0.44
N ILE A 119 8.79 6.85 -1.19
CA ILE A 119 8.41 5.43 -1.21
C ILE A 119 9.05 4.79 -2.43
N ILE A 120 9.89 3.77 -2.23
CA ILE A 120 10.53 3.03 -3.33
C ILE A 120 9.85 1.68 -3.48
N VAL A 121 9.37 1.37 -4.68
CA VAL A 121 8.73 0.09 -4.99
C VAL A 121 9.70 -0.81 -5.77
N TYR A 122 9.91 -2.02 -5.26
CA TYR A 122 10.80 -3.04 -5.80
C TYR A 122 10.02 -4.27 -6.30
N CYS A 123 10.51 -4.89 -7.37
CA CYS A 123 9.90 -6.07 -8.00
C CYS A 123 10.81 -7.30 -7.98
N ASP A 124 12.06 -7.15 -7.55
CA ASP A 124 12.99 -8.25 -7.33
C ASP A 124 13.85 -8.03 -6.07
N PHE A 125 14.75 -8.98 -5.82
CA PHE A 125 15.67 -8.97 -4.68
C PHE A 125 17.10 -8.52 -5.05
N SER A 126 17.31 -7.89 -6.21
CA SER A 126 18.65 -7.56 -6.73
C SER A 126 19.44 -6.57 -5.87
N ARG A 127 18.75 -5.78 -5.03
CA ARG A 127 19.37 -4.89 -4.04
C ARG A 127 19.99 -5.63 -2.85
N PHE A 128 19.60 -6.87 -2.60
CA PHE A 128 20.06 -7.62 -1.45
C PHE A 128 21.32 -8.44 -1.75
N GLU A 129 22.27 -8.44 -0.81
CA GLU A 129 23.45 -9.30 -0.83
C GLU A 129 23.48 -10.22 0.39
N SER A 130 23.62 -11.52 0.15
CA SER A 130 23.63 -12.51 1.23
C SER A 130 24.95 -12.43 1.99
N ARG A 131 24.86 -12.47 3.31
CA ARG A 131 26.01 -12.40 4.21
C ARG A 131 26.28 -13.75 4.86
N SER A 132 27.50 -13.95 5.34
CA SER A 132 27.93 -15.18 6.03
C SER A 132 27.26 -15.39 7.39
N ASP A 133 26.72 -14.33 7.99
CA ASP A 133 25.97 -14.34 9.27
C ASP A 133 24.48 -14.66 9.09
N ASN A 134 24.08 -15.16 7.92
CA ASN A 134 22.69 -15.45 7.54
C ASN A 134 21.76 -14.21 7.54
N LYS A 135 22.32 -13.02 7.40
CA LYS A 135 21.58 -11.77 7.17
C LYS A 135 21.65 -11.34 5.70
N TRP A 136 20.87 -10.34 5.34
CA TRP A 136 21.01 -9.63 4.08
C TRP A 136 21.62 -8.26 4.29
N TYR A 137 22.38 -7.79 3.32
CA TYR A 137 22.76 -6.38 3.18
C TYR A 137 21.89 -5.76 2.08
N ASP A 138 21.13 -4.72 2.42
CA ASP A 138 20.42 -3.89 1.44
C ASP A 138 21.37 -2.80 0.94
N LYS A 139 21.80 -2.92 -0.32
CA LYS A 139 22.74 -1.98 -0.96
C LYS A 139 22.18 -0.58 -1.13
N ASP A 140 20.86 -0.43 -1.26
CA ASP A 140 20.26 0.85 -1.64
C ASP A 140 20.17 1.78 -0.43
N ILE A 141 19.97 1.22 0.77
CA ILE A 141 19.93 1.99 2.03
C ILE A 141 21.17 1.78 2.91
N GLY A 142 22.00 0.78 2.60
CA GLY A 142 23.22 0.48 3.33
C GLY A 142 22.98 -0.16 4.70
N GLU A 143 21.94 -0.99 4.84
CA GLU A 143 21.54 -1.61 6.11
C GLU A 143 21.67 -3.14 6.10
N VAL A 144 21.92 -3.72 7.26
CA VAL A 144 21.92 -5.17 7.47
C VAL A 144 20.58 -5.59 8.06
N LEU A 145 19.88 -6.48 7.39
CA LEU A 145 18.53 -6.92 7.72
C LEU A 145 18.50 -8.39 8.12
N GLU A 146 17.67 -8.71 9.12
CA GLU A 146 17.35 -10.10 9.47
C GLU A 146 16.49 -10.75 8.38
N LYS A 147 16.70 -12.06 8.14
CA LYS A 147 15.86 -12.86 7.23
C LYS A 147 14.54 -13.23 7.91
N GLY A 148 13.65 -12.25 8.03
CA GLY A 148 12.30 -12.41 8.59
C GLY A 148 11.44 -13.43 7.83
N GLU A 149 10.32 -13.82 8.43
CA GLU A 149 9.39 -14.79 7.84
C GLU A 149 8.79 -14.28 6.53
N SER A 150 8.34 -13.02 6.49
CA SER A 150 7.80 -12.40 5.27
C SER A 150 8.81 -12.40 4.12
N PHE A 151 10.08 -12.14 4.41
CA PHE A 151 11.14 -12.21 3.40
C PHE A 151 11.29 -13.63 2.85
N LYS A 152 11.45 -14.63 3.72
CA LYS A 152 11.62 -16.04 3.30
C LYS A 152 10.41 -16.54 2.53
N SER A 153 9.22 -16.16 2.96
CA SER A 153 7.96 -16.45 2.28
C SER A 153 7.91 -15.79 0.89
N CYS A 154 8.32 -14.53 0.79
CA CYS A 154 8.41 -13.78 -0.46
C CYS A 154 9.44 -14.37 -1.44
N GLU A 155 10.54 -14.93 -0.94
CA GLU A 155 11.58 -15.60 -1.74
C GLU A 155 11.14 -17.01 -2.22
N SER A 156 10.41 -17.75 -1.39
CA SER A 156 10.11 -19.18 -1.60
C SER A 156 8.71 -19.50 -2.16
N ALA A 157 8.01 -18.50 -2.72
CA ALA A 157 6.62 -18.62 -3.16
C ALA A 157 5.64 -19.03 -2.04
N GLY A 158 5.85 -18.46 -0.86
CA GLY A 158 4.96 -18.56 0.30
C GLY A 158 3.76 -17.60 0.24
N PRO A 159 2.98 -17.47 1.34
CA PRO A 159 1.78 -16.62 1.39
C PRO A 159 2.00 -15.13 1.12
N THR A 160 3.20 -14.62 1.38
CA THR A 160 3.52 -13.20 1.32
C THR A 160 3.58 -12.74 -0.12
N VAL A 161 2.65 -11.86 -0.51
CA VAL A 161 2.57 -11.26 -1.86
C VAL A 161 3.38 -9.98 -1.99
N ALA A 162 3.52 -9.25 -0.88
CA ALA A 162 4.32 -8.05 -0.75
C ALA A 162 4.73 -7.85 0.72
N TYR A 163 5.67 -6.95 0.98
CA TYR A 163 5.98 -6.47 2.31
C TYR A 163 6.60 -5.07 2.27
N THR A 164 6.53 -4.37 3.40
CA THR A 164 7.09 -3.03 3.56
C THR A 164 8.22 -3.00 4.59
N LEU A 165 9.32 -2.31 4.26
CA LEU A 165 10.41 -2.00 5.17
C LEU A 165 10.43 -0.51 5.46
N VAL A 166 10.32 -0.17 6.75
CA VAL A 166 10.54 1.20 7.23
C VAL A 166 11.84 1.23 8.01
N SER A 167 12.92 1.55 7.32
CA SER A 167 14.23 1.80 7.92
C SER A 167 14.24 3.15 8.65
N GLY A 168 15.33 3.47 9.35
CA GLY A 168 15.43 4.66 10.21
C GLY A 168 14.94 5.97 9.58
N ARG A 169 14.74 7.02 10.40
CA ARG A 169 14.11 8.30 9.96
C ARG A 169 14.82 9.04 8.82
N THR A 170 16.01 8.62 8.43
CA THR A 170 16.83 9.22 7.37
C THR A 170 16.82 8.40 6.07
N LYS A 171 16.00 7.34 6.00
CA LYS A 171 15.93 6.44 4.85
C LYS A 171 14.50 6.37 4.29
N PRO A 172 14.36 6.18 2.97
CA PRO A 172 13.06 6.02 2.33
C PRO A 172 12.33 4.79 2.87
N SER A 173 11.00 4.79 2.76
CA SER A 173 10.23 3.55 2.95
C SER A 173 10.36 2.69 1.70
N GLN A 174 10.46 1.37 1.86
CA GLN A 174 10.56 0.44 0.74
C GLN A 174 9.37 -0.51 0.72
N VAL A 175 8.72 -0.64 -0.43
CA VAL A 175 7.70 -1.64 -0.69
C VAL A 175 8.32 -2.71 -1.60
N GLN A 176 8.30 -3.96 -1.19
CA GLN A 176 8.71 -5.10 -2.01
C GLN A 176 7.47 -5.85 -2.49
N LEU A 177 7.29 -5.92 -3.81
CA LEU A 177 6.40 -6.91 -4.42
C LEU A 177 7.15 -8.23 -4.63
N CYS A 178 6.55 -9.35 -4.28
CA CYS A 178 7.22 -10.64 -4.34
C CYS A 178 7.37 -11.12 -5.81
N PRO A 179 8.55 -11.57 -6.24
CA PRO A 179 8.78 -11.97 -7.63
C PRO A 179 7.82 -13.05 -8.11
N TRP A 180 7.49 -14.03 -7.26
CA TRP A 180 6.53 -15.08 -7.61
C TRP A 180 5.12 -14.51 -7.87
N PHE A 181 4.74 -13.46 -7.15
CA PHE A 181 3.44 -12.80 -7.30
C PHE A 181 3.41 -11.98 -8.59
N ILE A 182 4.50 -11.27 -8.90
CA ILE A 182 4.69 -10.59 -10.20
C ILE A 182 4.63 -11.59 -11.36
N ASP A 183 5.35 -12.71 -11.26
CA ASP A 183 5.37 -13.76 -12.27
C ASP A 183 3.99 -14.40 -12.46
N TRP A 184 3.26 -14.59 -11.36
CA TRP A 184 1.89 -15.09 -11.39
C TRP A 184 0.96 -14.12 -12.13
N MET A 185 0.99 -12.82 -11.79
CA MET A 185 0.21 -11.78 -12.49
C MET A 185 0.54 -11.70 -13.99
N ARG A 186 1.82 -11.88 -14.36
CA ARG A 186 2.26 -11.88 -15.77
C ARG A 186 1.80 -13.11 -16.54
N LYS A 187 1.92 -14.30 -15.95
CA LYS A 187 1.54 -15.58 -16.60
C LYS A 187 0.04 -15.70 -16.82
N ASP A 188 -0.75 -15.05 -15.98
CA ASP A 188 -2.20 -15.08 -16.03
C ASP A 188 -2.81 -14.12 -17.07
N GLU A 189 -1.99 -13.44 -17.90
CA GLU A 189 -2.37 -12.49 -18.97
C GLU A 189 -3.80 -11.95 -18.84
N ILE A 190 -3.86 -10.75 -18.26
CA ILE A 190 -5.00 -9.91 -17.89
C ILE A 190 -6.03 -9.67 -19.04
N ALA A 191 -5.81 -10.19 -20.24
CA ALA A 191 -6.78 -10.24 -21.35
C ALA A 191 -7.39 -11.63 -21.65
N GLY A 192 -6.73 -12.73 -21.27
CA GLY A 192 -7.06 -14.09 -21.68
C GLY A 192 -8.00 -14.84 -20.73
N ILE A 193 -7.91 -14.63 -19.41
CA ILE A 193 -8.73 -15.37 -18.43
C ILE A 193 -10.22 -14.99 -18.51
N ARG A 194 -10.54 -13.75 -18.92
CA ARG A 194 -11.93 -13.35 -19.22
C ARG A 194 -12.54 -14.14 -20.39
N LYS A 195 -11.73 -14.83 -21.21
CA LYS A 195 -12.15 -15.56 -22.43
C LYS A 195 -11.90 -17.07 -22.39
N LEU A 196 -11.25 -17.61 -21.36
CA LEU A 196 -10.98 -19.05 -21.29
C LEU A 196 -12.23 -19.82 -20.82
N PRO A 197 -12.69 -20.84 -21.56
CA PRO A 197 -13.72 -21.74 -21.07
C PRO A 197 -13.17 -22.50 -19.86
N LYS A 198 -13.95 -22.55 -18.77
CA LYS A 198 -13.64 -23.15 -17.44
C LYS A 198 -13.17 -24.63 -17.43
N LYS A 199 -12.83 -25.24 -18.58
CA LYS A 199 -12.51 -26.66 -18.76
C LYS A 199 -11.19 -26.93 -19.51
N SER A 200 -10.27 -25.97 -19.61
CA SER A 200 -9.01 -26.18 -20.32
C SER A 200 -7.96 -26.87 -19.44
N ARG A 201 -7.25 -27.87 -19.97
CA ARG A 201 -6.18 -28.62 -19.28
C ARG A 201 -4.95 -27.78 -18.87
N VAL A 202 -4.85 -26.56 -19.37
CA VAL A 202 -3.81 -25.59 -18.98
C VAL A 202 -4.14 -25.00 -17.61
N TYR A 203 -5.43 -24.80 -17.32
CA TYR A 203 -5.95 -24.43 -16.00
C TYR A 203 -5.58 -25.49 -14.97
N ASP A 204 -5.70 -26.78 -15.30
CA ASP A 204 -5.36 -27.88 -14.39
C ASP A 204 -3.88 -27.96 -14.01
N LYS A 205 -2.97 -27.48 -14.88
CA LYS A 205 -1.51 -27.51 -14.62
C LYS A 205 -1.05 -26.30 -13.81
N LEU A 206 -1.56 -25.11 -14.12
CA LEU A 206 -1.37 -23.91 -13.31
C LEU A 206 -2.01 -24.09 -11.93
N SER A 207 -3.24 -24.65 -11.90
CA SER A 207 -3.91 -25.02 -10.67
C SER A 207 -3.06 -26.02 -9.91
N THR A 208 -2.47 -27.10 -10.42
CA THR A 208 -1.67 -28.00 -9.53
C THR A 208 -0.52 -27.36 -8.73
N GLY A 209 0.13 -26.29 -9.22
CA GLY A 209 1.09 -25.49 -8.43
C GLY A 209 0.39 -24.47 -7.52
N LEU A 210 -0.70 -23.89 -8.02
CA LEU A 210 -1.62 -23.02 -7.29
C LEU A 210 -2.66 -23.79 -6.46
N VAL A 211 -2.68 -25.12 -6.35
CA VAL A 211 -3.81 -25.91 -5.78
C VAL A 211 -3.71 -25.98 -4.27
N LYS A 212 -2.55 -25.60 -3.73
CA LYS A 212 -2.43 -25.14 -2.35
C LYS A 212 -3.10 -23.77 -2.11
N MET A 213 -3.31 -22.97 -3.16
CA MET A 213 -3.92 -21.63 -3.21
C MET A 213 -5.30 -21.57 -3.92
N ASP A 214 -5.74 -22.60 -4.65
CA ASP A 214 -6.93 -22.64 -5.53
C ASP A 214 -8.23 -22.84 -4.74
N THR A 215 -8.11 -23.14 -3.45
CA THR A 215 -9.25 -22.97 -2.54
C THR A 215 -9.37 -21.50 -2.07
N LEU A 216 -8.33 -20.67 -2.19
CA LEU A 216 -8.20 -19.41 -1.44
C LEU A 216 -8.51 -18.12 -2.23
N LEU A 217 -8.21 -17.98 -3.53
CA LEU A 217 -8.42 -16.71 -4.26
C LEU A 217 -8.70 -16.97 -5.75
N SER A 218 -9.74 -16.36 -6.34
CA SER A 218 -9.92 -16.40 -7.80
C SER A 218 -9.00 -15.38 -8.48
N PRO A 219 -8.46 -15.64 -9.68
CA PRO A 219 -7.61 -14.68 -10.40
C PRO A 219 -8.25 -13.29 -10.61
N ILE A 220 -9.58 -13.23 -10.67
CA ILE A 220 -10.33 -11.95 -10.76
C ILE A 220 -10.28 -11.21 -9.43
N ASP A 221 -10.42 -11.90 -8.30
CA ASP A 221 -10.24 -11.30 -6.98
C ASP A 221 -8.81 -10.78 -6.85
N VAL A 222 -7.81 -11.46 -7.40
CA VAL A 222 -6.39 -11.09 -7.24
C VAL A 222 -5.94 -9.95 -8.15
N LEU A 223 -6.51 -9.76 -9.33
CA LEU A 223 -6.24 -8.57 -10.14
C LEU A 223 -6.94 -7.31 -9.59
N SER A 224 -8.12 -7.45 -8.97
CA SER A 224 -8.67 -6.41 -8.08
C SER A 224 -8.05 -6.43 -6.68
N ASN A 225 -6.91 -7.13 -6.50
CA ASN A 225 -6.13 -7.10 -5.27
C ASN A 225 -4.78 -6.39 -5.45
N LEU A 226 -4.27 -6.09 -6.65
CA LEU A 226 -2.92 -5.50 -6.74
C LEU A 226 -2.90 -4.08 -6.16
N ASP A 227 -3.82 -3.23 -6.58
CA ASP A 227 -4.08 -1.90 -6.01
C ASP A 227 -4.35 -1.95 -4.50
N LYS A 228 -5.17 -2.91 -4.03
CA LYS A 228 -5.45 -3.10 -2.61
C LYS A 228 -4.24 -3.58 -1.81
N VAL A 229 -3.46 -4.52 -2.35
CA VAL A 229 -2.19 -4.98 -1.76
C VAL A 229 -1.23 -3.82 -1.70
N ILE A 230 -1.13 -3.03 -2.77
CA ILE A 230 -0.31 -1.82 -2.78
C ILE A 230 -0.81 -0.83 -1.73
N LEU A 231 -2.12 -0.57 -1.60
CA LEU A 231 -2.65 0.31 -0.55
C LEU A 231 -2.31 -0.23 0.85
N HIS A 232 -2.48 -1.53 1.09
CA HIS A 232 -2.07 -2.18 2.34
C HIS A 232 -0.60 -1.87 2.65
N GLU A 233 0.31 -2.14 1.72
CA GLU A 233 1.74 -1.89 1.90
C GLU A 233 2.06 -0.39 2.06
N LEU A 234 1.40 0.47 1.28
CA LEU A 234 1.53 1.92 1.40
C LEU A 234 1.16 2.41 2.80
N THR A 235 0.19 1.80 3.47
CA THR A 235 -0.17 2.18 4.85
C THR A 235 0.91 1.81 5.87
N HIS A 236 1.74 0.80 5.59
CA HIS A 236 2.90 0.45 6.43
C HIS A 236 4.05 1.44 6.28
N THR A 237 4.08 2.23 5.20
CA THR A 237 5.13 3.23 5.00
C THR A 237 5.03 4.35 6.04
N ARG A 238 6.09 5.15 6.14
CA ARG A 238 6.08 6.36 6.97
C ARG A 238 4.96 7.33 6.58
N ASN A 239 4.71 7.48 5.29
CA ASN A 239 3.65 8.34 4.76
C ASN A 239 2.26 7.79 5.09
N GLY A 240 2.13 6.46 5.15
CA GLY A 240 0.93 5.76 5.60
C GLY A 240 0.71 5.73 7.11
N GLY A 241 1.65 6.26 7.90
CA GLY A 241 1.57 6.28 9.35
C GLY A 241 2.03 5.00 10.05
N GLU A 242 2.80 4.15 9.35
CA GLU A 242 3.40 2.92 9.89
C GLU A 242 2.36 1.98 10.52
N SER A 243 1.25 1.76 9.81
CA SER A 243 0.18 0.84 10.20
C SER A 243 0.73 -0.56 10.49
N LYS A 244 -0.08 -1.41 11.13
CA LYS A 244 0.33 -2.75 11.57
C LYS A 244 -0.54 -3.83 10.93
N ASP A 245 0.04 -5.00 10.79
CA ASP A 245 -0.70 -6.24 10.56
C ASP A 245 -1.16 -6.78 11.91
N VAL A 246 -2.40 -6.50 12.27
CA VAL A 246 -2.92 -6.95 13.56
C VAL A 246 -3.35 -8.42 13.48
N ASP A 247 -2.89 -9.21 14.47
CA ASP A 247 -3.20 -10.63 14.68
C ASP A 247 -2.55 -11.64 13.70
N ASP A 248 -1.31 -11.37 13.24
CA ASP A 248 -0.34 -12.23 12.53
C ASP A 248 -0.85 -13.19 11.41
N SER A 249 -0.11 -13.18 10.31
CA SER A 249 -0.46 -13.69 8.98
C SER A 249 -0.29 -15.20 8.80
N ASN A 250 -1.19 -16.00 9.40
CA ASN A 250 -1.31 -17.39 8.95
C ASN A 250 -2.08 -17.46 7.60
N LEU A 251 -1.70 -18.30 6.63
CA LEU A 251 -2.25 -18.27 5.25
C LEU A 251 -3.79 -18.44 5.18
N LEU A 252 -4.40 -19.12 6.16
CA LEU A 252 -5.86 -19.23 6.33
C LEU A 252 -6.55 -17.90 6.69
N THR A 253 -5.80 -16.89 7.10
CA THR A 253 -6.33 -15.64 7.68
C THR A 253 -6.64 -14.56 6.64
N VAL A 254 -5.97 -14.57 5.48
CA VAL A 254 -6.30 -13.72 4.31
C VAL A 254 -7.74 -13.96 3.85
N ARG A 255 -8.18 -15.22 3.89
CA ARG A 255 -9.54 -15.67 3.55
C ARG A 255 -10.66 -15.04 4.39
N TYR A 256 -10.33 -14.47 5.55
CA TYR A 256 -11.27 -13.86 6.48
C TYR A 256 -10.89 -12.44 6.88
N ALA A 257 -10.10 -11.73 6.06
CA ALA A 257 -9.62 -10.38 6.34
C ALA A 257 -10.77 -9.43 6.77
N TRP A 258 -11.90 -9.45 6.06
CA TRP A 258 -13.09 -8.67 6.44
C TRP A 258 -13.60 -8.97 7.85
N LYS A 259 -13.77 -10.24 8.22
CA LYS A 259 -14.29 -10.62 9.55
C LYS A 259 -13.33 -10.20 10.66
N ARG A 260 -12.02 -10.26 10.40
CA ARG A 260 -10.99 -9.79 11.35
C ARG A 260 -11.01 -8.27 11.48
N CYS A 261 -11.01 -7.54 10.37
CA CYS A 261 -11.13 -6.08 10.39
C CYS A 261 -12.40 -5.63 11.10
N ARG A 262 -13.53 -6.31 10.83
CA ARG A 262 -14.79 -6.07 11.55
C ARG A 262 -14.67 -6.38 13.05
N LYS A 263 -13.99 -7.46 13.42
CA LYS A 263 -13.73 -7.80 14.83
C LYS A 263 -12.89 -6.71 15.51
N LEU A 264 -11.83 -6.24 14.87
CA LEU A 264 -10.99 -5.14 15.37
C LEU A 264 -11.80 -3.85 15.56
N ALA A 265 -12.66 -3.51 14.60
CA ALA A 265 -13.55 -2.36 14.70
C ALA A 265 -14.47 -2.44 15.94
N LYS A 266 -15.03 -3.64 16.20
CA LYS A 266 -15.91 -3.92 17.35
C LYS A 266 -15.18 -3.92 18.70
N GLU A 267 -13.93 -4.37 18.76
CA GLU A 267 -13.13 -4.33 20.01
C GLU A 267 -12.84 -2.88 20.42
N GLY A 268 -12.51 -2.02 19.43
CA GLY A 268 -12.19 -0.62 19.66
C GLY A 268 -10.87 -0.40 20.43
N PRO A 269 -10.63 0.81 20.97
CA PRO A 269 -9.27 1.27 21.31
C PRO A 269 -8.70 0.71 22.62
N THR A 270 -9.17 -0.44 23.13
CA THR A 270 -8.67 -0.99 24.41
C THR A 270 -7.16 -1.27 24.40
N GLN A 271 -6.57 -1.43 23.20
CA GLN A 271 -5.13 -1.40 22.99
C GLN A 271 -4.84 -0.52 21.77
N ILE A 272 -3.96 0.48 21.93
CA ILE A 272 -3.54 1.38 20.83
C ILE A 272 -3.01 0.60 19.63
N THR A 273 -2.35 -0.54 19.88
CA THR A 273 -1.73 -1.38 18.85
C THR A 273 -2.72 -2.28 18.10
N ARG A 274 -3.97 -2.43 18.56
CA ARG A 274 -5.00 -3.28 17.93
C ARG A 274 -6.19 -2.47 17.41
N GLN A 275 -5.93 -1.20 17.11
CA GLN A 275 -6.93 -0.27 16.58
C GLN A 275 -7.14 -0.51 15.07
N ALA A 276 -8.38 -0.64 14.63
CA ALA A 276 -8.71 -0.86 13.23
C ALA A 276 -8.21 0.28 12.32
N GLN A 277 -8.19 1.52 12.82
CA GLN A 277 -7.63 2.69 12.13
C GLN A 277 -6.10 2.66 11.95
N ASN A 278 -5.42 1.72 12.61
CA ASN A 278 -3.99 1.49 12.49
C ASN A 278 -3.67 0.11 11.89
N ASN A 279 -4.67 -0.57 11.31
CA ASN A 279 -4.53 -1.88 10.71
C ASN A 279 -4.53 -1.76 9.18
N ALA A 280 -3.45 -2.22 8.52
CA ALA A 280 -3.27 -2.07 7.07
C ALA A 280 -4.43 -2.69 6.26
N ASP A 281 -4.84 -3.90 6.63
CA ASP A 281 -5.97 -4.59 6.00
C ASP A 281 -7.29 -3.83 6.13
N SER A 282 -7.56 -3.20 7.28
CA SER A 282 -8.81 -2.46 7.50
C SER A 282 -8.88 -1.24 6.59
N ILE A 283 -7.75 -0.53 6.44
CA ILE A 283 -7.63 0.65 5.58
C ILE A 283 -7.76 0.23 4.12
N ALA A 284 -7.00 -0.78 3.69
CA ALA A 284 -7.06 -1.25 2.32
C ALA A 284 -8.44 -1.77 1.90
N LEU A 285 -9.15 -2.48 2.80
CA LEU A 285 -10.52 -2.94 2.56
C LEU A 285 -11.53 -1.79 2.54
N ALA A 286 -11.35 -0.77 3.39
CA ALA A 286 -12.20 0.42 3.36
C ALA A 286 -12.03 1.16 2.03
N GLY A 287 -10.79 1.48 1.63
CA GLY A 287 -10.49 2.13 0.35
C GLY A 287 -11.06 1.36 -0.85
N SER A 288 -10.92 0.04 -0.89
CA SER A 288 -11.50 -0.81 -1.95
C SER A 288 -13.03 -0.78 -1.95
N GLY A 289 -13.66 -0.75 -0.77
CA GLY A 289 -15.10 -0.58 -0.64
C GLY A 289 -15.60 0.81 -1.09
N MET A 290 -14.74 1.83 -1.05
CA MET A 290 -15.06 3.18 -1.55
C MET A 290 -14.96 3.28 -3.07
N ASP A 291 -13.94 2.66 -3.66
CA ASP A 291 -13.61 2.75 -5.10
C ASP A 291 -14.54 1.94 -6.02
N TYR A 292 -15.30 0.97 -5.47
CA TYR A 292 -16.34 0.23 -6.20
C TYR A 292 -17.48 1.12 -6.79
N ARG A 293 -17.36 2.44 -6.63
CA ARG A 293 -18.15 3.51 -7.25
C ARG A 293 -17.78 3.83 -8.70
N SER A 294 -16.73 3.26 -9.30
CA SER A 294 -16.42 3.48 -10.72
C SER A 294 -16.82 2.27 -11.57
N PRO A 295 -18.05 2.20 -12.10
CA PRO A 295 -18.32 1.32 -13.22
C PRO A 295 -17.60 1.90 -14.43
N PHE A 296 -16.38 1.43 -14.71
CA PHE A 296 -15.68 1.58 -16.00
C PHE A 296 -16.13 2.80 -16.83
N THR A 297 -15.53 3.96 -16.58
CA THR A 297 -15.42 4.99 -17.63
C THR A 297 -14.48 4.52 -18.72
#